data_AF-A0A833A318-F1
#
_entry.id   AF-A0A833A318-F1
#
_cell.length_a   1.000
_cell.length_b   1.000
_cell.length_c   1.000
_cell.angle_alpha   90.00
_cell.angle_beta   90.00
_cell.angle_gamma   90.00
#
_symmetry.space_group_name_H-M   'P 1'
#
loop_
_entity.id
_entity.type
_entity.pdbx_description
1 polymer ?
#
loop_
_entity_poly.entity_id
_entity_poly.type
_entity_poly.pdbx_seq_one_letter_code
_entity_poly.pdbx_strand_id
1 'polypeptide(L)'
;MAHPNFNWVYKKFRSRANLLVFQVRAGISVKTVYSWANDTDNPYYRRDPLSKAVDILDILHDETPDLFQQVLQEILRRYGYVPMKMENPKPEDIKLSKLMKELNDVPRTEIEILEDGRITQEELKQYLKEIDEALMVLNKKRAAIRRKITTSLGEDF
;
A
#
# COMPACT_ATOMS: atom_id res chain seq x y z
N MET A 1 -7.12 -19.97 -15.16
CA MET A 1 -6.75 -18.69 -15.81
C MET A 1 -5.55 -18.95 -16.72
N ALA A 2 -5.47 -18.29 -17.88
CA ALA A 2 -4.28 -18.41 -18.72
C ALA A 2 -3.10 -17.74 -17.99
N HIS A 3 -2.11 -18.52 -17.56
CA HIS A 3 -0.96 -17.97 -16.86
C HIS A 3 -0.18 -17.04 -17.79
N PRO A 4 0.21 -15.83 -17.34
CA PRO A 4 1.05 -14.95 -18.13
C PRO A 4 2.39 -15.64 -18.41
N ASN A 5 2.74 -15.72 -19.69
CA ASN A 5 3.97 -16.33 -20.18
C ASN A 5 4.99 -15.22 -20.53
N PHE A 6 6.18 -15.29 -19.94
CA PHE A 6 7.25 -14.31 -20.15
C PHE A 6 8.35 -14.78 -21.11
N ASN A 7 8.13 -15.84 -21.89
CA ASN A 7 9.06 -16.36 -22.90
C ASN A 7 9.60 -15.26 -23.84
N TRP A 8 8.75 -14.29 -24.20
CA TRP A 8 9.13 -13.17 -25.05
C TRP A 8 10.26 -12.31 -24.46
N VAL A 9 10.36 -12.20 -23.13
CA VAL A 9 11.43 -11.47 -22.44
C VAL A 9 12.77 -12.12 -22.74
N TYR A 10 12.83 -13.45 -22.58
CA TYR A 10 14.03 -14.24 -22.81
C TYR A 10 14.39 -14.31 -24.30
N LYS A 11 13.39 -14.41 -25.19
CA LYS A 11 13.58 -14.28 -26.66
C LYS A 11 14.25 -12.95 -27.00
N LYS A 12 13.72 -11.82 -26.48
CA LYS A 12 14.29 -10.49 -26.72
C LYS A 12 15.69 -10.35 -26.10
N PHE A 13 15.89 -10.81 -24.86
CA PHE A 13 17.18 -10.73 -24.20
C PHE A 13 18.27 -11.48 -24.98
N ARG A 14 17.97 -12.72 -25.40
CA ARG A 14 18.87 -13.53 -26.24
C ARG A 14 19.30 -12.82 -27.52
N SER A 15 18.40 -12.04 -28.14
CA SER A 15 18.71 -11.30 -29.37
C SER A 15 19.57 -10.04 -29.16
N ARG A 16 19.60 -9.49 -27.95
CA ARG A 16 20.21 -8.17 -27.66
C ARG A 16 21.42 -8.22 -26.73
N ALA A 17 21.54 -9.26 -25.91
CA ALA A 17 22.50 -9.31 -24.81
C ALA A 17 23.14 -10.70 -24.65
N ASN A 18 24.28 -10.73 -23.96
CA ASN A 18 25.00 -11.96 -23.69
C ASN A 18 24.33 -12.76 -22.56
N LEU A 19 23.90 -13.99 -22.87
CA LEU A 19 23.25 -14.89 -21.93
C LEU A 19 24.17 -15.38 -20.80
N LEU A 20 25.50 -15.31 -20.97
CA LEU A 20 26.45 -15.66 -19.92
C LEU A 20 26.30 -14.81 -18.66
N VAL A 21 25.70 -13.61 -18.76
CA VAL A 21 25.42 -12.75 -17.61
C VAL A 21 24.53 -13.46 -16.58
N PHE A 22 23.58 -14.30 -17.01
CA PHE A 22 22.75 -15.09 -16.11
C PHE A 22 23.55 -16.14 -15.34
N GLN A 23 24.56 -16.73 -15.98
CA GLN A 23 25.43 -17.69 -15.32
C GLN A 23 26.32 -17.01 -14.28
N VAL A 24 26.93 -15.88 -14.64
CA VAL A 24 27.82 -15.14 -13.74
C VAL A 24 27.06 -14.53 -12.56
N ARG A 25 25.87 -13.97 -12.78
CA ARG A 25 25.15 -13.20 -11.75
C ARG A 25 24.15 -14.04 -10.94
N ALA A 26 23.62 -15.11 -11.51
CA ALA A 26 22.53 -15.87 -10.90
C ALA A 26 22.80 -17.39 -10.87
N GLY A 27 23.97 -17.85 -11.31
CA GLY A 27 24.28 -19.29 -11.38
C GLY A 27 23.42 -20.07 -12.37
N ILE A 28 22.68 -19.37 -13.25
CA ILE A 28 21.74 -19.99 -14.18
C ILE A 28 22.48 -20.35 -15.46
N SER A 29 22.45 -21.64 -15.83
CA SER A 29 23.09 -22.09 -17.07
C SER A 29 22.46 -21.42 -18.30
N VAL A 30 23.30 -21.10 -19.30
CA VAL A 30 22.83 -20.53 -20.57
C VAL A 30 21.76 -21.41 -21.21
N LYS A 31 21.91 -22.74 -21.18
CA LYS A 31 20.92 -23.70 -21.70
C LYS A 31 19.55 -23.53 -21.05
N THR A 32 19.50 -23.22 -19.76
CA THR A 32 18.26 -22.95 -19.04
C THR A 32 17.57 -21.69 -19.58
N VAL A 33 18.33 -20.62 -19.80
CA VAL A 33 17.78 -19.37 -20.37
C VAL A 33 17.29 -19.57 -21.81
N TYR A 34 17.95 -20.43 -22.58
CA TYR A 34 17.47 -20.84 -23.91
C TYR A 34 16.14 -21.60 -23.84
N SER A 35 15.96 -22.48 -22.86
CA SER A 35 14.69 -23.20 -22.64
C SER A 35 13.54 -22.23 -22.35
N TRP A 36 13.77 -21.18 -21.54
CA TRP A 36 12.78 -20.13 -21.28
C TRP A 36 12.47 -19.24 -22.48
N ALA A 37 13.35 -19.21 -23.49
CA ALA A 37 13.08 -18.50 -24.73
C ALA A 37 12.29 -19.35 -25.73
N ASN A 38 11.97 -20.61 -25.44
CA ASN A 38 11.20 -21.48 -26.32
C ASN A 38 9.72 -21.51 -25.91
N ASP A 39 8.85 -21.76 -26.88
CA ASP A 39 7.40 -21.80 -26.66
C ASP A 39 6.98 -22.98 -25.77
N THR A 40 5.81 -22.83 -25.13
CA THR A 40 5.24 -23.79 -24.16
C THR A 40 5.00 -25.17 -24.75
N ASP A 41 4.86 -25.28 -26.07
CA ASP A 41 4.65 -26.54 -26.78
C ASP A 41 5.95 -27.35 -26.95
N ASN A 42 7.09 -26.82 -26.49
CA ASN A 42 8.36 -27.51 -26.53
C ASN A 42 8.43 -28.60 -25.43
N PRO A 43 8.81 -29.85 -25.75
CA PRO A 43 8.98 -30.93 -24.76
C PRO A 43 9.98 -30.63 -23.64
N TYR A 44 10.91 -29.70 -23.87
CA TYR A 44 11.92 -29.25 -22.92
C TYR A 44 11.59 -27.88 -22.31
N TYR A 45 10.33 -27.43 -22.43
CA TYR A 45 9.87 -26.21 -21.79
C TYR A 45 9.99 -26.35 -20.27
N ARG A 46 10.67 -25.37 -19.66
CA ARG A 46 10.70 -25.19 -18.21
C ARG A 46 10.00 -23.87 -17.92
N ARG A 47 9.10 -23.87 -16.94
CA ARG A 47 8.43 -22.64 -16.50
C ARG A 47 9.47 -21.60 -16.10
N ASP A 48 9.39 -20.43 -16.70
CA ASP A 48 10.34 -19.35 -16.47
C ASP A 48 10.15 -18.73 -15.08
N PRO A 49 11.21 -18.16 -14.49
CA PRO A 49 11.17 -17.63 -13.14
C PRO A 49 10.28 -16.38 -13.00
N LEU A 50 10.02 -15.63 -14.07
CA LEU A 50 9.10 -14.48 -14.00
C LEU A 50 7.66 -14.95 -13.88
N SER A 51 7.23 -15.95 -14.65
CA SER A 51 5.91 -16.56 -14.48
C SER A 51 5.73 -17.10 -13.07
N LYS A 52 6.74 -17.79 -12.52
CA LYS A 52 6.68 -18.28 -11.13
C LYS A 52 6.58 -17.15 -10.10
N ALA A 53 7.30 -16.05 -10.32
CA ALA A 53 7.23 -14.90 -9.43
C ALA A 53 5.83 -14.28 -9.45
N VAL A 54 5.20 -14.17 -10.63
CA VAL A 54 3.81 -13.69 -10.72
C VAL A 54 2.84 -14.62 -10.01
N ASP A 55 2.97 -15.94 -10.17
CA ASP A 55 2.07 -16.87 -9.47
C ASP A 55 2.15 -16.71 -7.94
N ILE A 56 3.35 -16.46 -7.39
CA ILE A 56 3.54 -16.21 -5.96
C ILE A 56 2.91 -14.87 -5.56
N LEU A 57 3.07 -13.85 -6.41
CA LEU A 57 2.46 -12.54 -6.19
C LEU A 57 0.93 -12.61 -6.23
N ASP A 58 0.35 -13.43 -7.11
CA ASP A 58 -1.09 -13.67 -7.18
C ASP A 58 -1.60 -14.33 -5.89
N ILE A 59 -0.89 -15.33 -5.36
CA ILE A 59 -1.22 -15.94 -4.06
C ILE A 59 -1.20 -14.87 -2.94
N LEU A 60 -0.16 -14.04 -2.90
CA LEU A 60 -0.05 -12.98 -1.89
C LEU A 60 -1.16 -11.94 -2.05
N HIS A 61 -1.53 -11.61 -3.28
CA HIS A 61 -2.61 -10.68 -3.58
C HIS A 61 -3.96 -11.20 -3.06
N ASP A 62 -4.24 -12.48 -3.30
CA ASP A 62 -5.54 -13.08 -2.97
C ASP A 62 -5.68 -13.37 -1.47
N GLU A 63 -4.61 -13.85 -0.82
CA GLU A 63 -4.64 -14.27 0.58
C GLU A 63 -4.27 -13.14 1.56
N THR A 64 -3.35 -12.24 1.17
CA THR A 64 -2.78 -11.21 2.06
C THR A 64 -2.48 -9.88 1.33
N PRO A 65 -3.51 -9.10 0.94
CA PRO A 65 -3.33 -7.89 0.13
C PRO A 65 -2.33 -6.87 0.71
N ASP A 66 -2.27 -6.73 2.03
CA ASP A 66 -1.35 -5.81 2.71
C ASP A 66 0.12 -6.20 2.50
N LEU A 67 0.44 -7.50 2.58
CA LEU A 67 1.79 -8.01 2.34
C LEU A 67 2.17 -7.90 0.87
N PHE A 68 1.22 -8.16 -0.03
CA PHE A 68 1.41 -7.96 -1.47
C PHE A 68 1.83 -6.51 -1.78
N GLN A 69 1.15 -5.52 -1.19
CA GLN A 69 1.53 -4.11 -1.37
C GLN A 69 2.92 -3.80 -0.84
N GLN A 70 3.30 -4.31 0.33
CA GLN A 70 4.65 -4.11 0.88
C GLN A 70 5.73 -4.72 -0.03
N VAL A 71 5.50 -5.93 -0.54
CA VAL A 71 6.41 -6.60 -1.49
C VAL A 71 6.57 -5.79 -2.77
N LEU A 72 5.47 -5.28 -3.35
CA LEU A 72 5.54 -4.43 -4.53
C LEU A 72 6.30 -3.13 -4.28
N GLN A 73 6.06 -2.46 -3.16
CA GLN A 73 6.78 -1.24 -2.80
C GLN A 73 8.28 -1.49 -2.68
N GLU A 74 8.68 -2.61 -2.06
CA GLU A 74 10.08 -2.97 -1.91
C GLU A 74 10.74 -3.32 -3.25
N ILE A 75 10.03 -4.01 -4.14
CA ILE A 75 10.48 -4.27 -5.52
C ILE A 75 10.71 -2.94 -6.25
N LEU A 76 9.72 -2.03 -6.23
CA LEU A 76 9.81 -0.73 -6.90
C LEU A 76 10.99 0.09 -6.36
N ARG A 77 11.11 0.18 -5.03
CA ARG A 77 12.18 0.88 -4.32
C ARG A 77 13.56 0.39 -4.75
N ARG A 78 13.74 -0.93 -4.87
CA ARG A 78 15.01 -1.55 -5.28
C ARG A 78 15.48 -1.10 -6.67
N TYR A 79 14.55 -0.79 -7.57
CA TYR A 79 14.87 -0.33 -8.92
C TYR A 79 14.76 1.20 -9.09
N GLY A 80 14.67 1.95 -7.99
CA GLY A 80 14.60 3.40 -8.01
C GLY A 80 13.24 3.96 -8.44
N TYR A 81 12.21 3.11 -8.55
CA TYR A 81 10.85 3.57 -8.72
C TYR A 81 10.32 3.99 -7.35
N VAL A 82 10.10 5.28 -7.16
CA VAL A 82 9.27 5.76 -6.06
C VAL A 82 7.84 5.56 -6.51
N PRO A 83 7.01 4.75 -5.81
CA PRO A 83 5.59 4.73 -6.09
C PRO A 83 5.09 6.16 -5.92
N MET A 84 4.75 6.84 -7.01
CA MET A 84 4.03 8.09 -6.92
C MET A 84 2.76 7.76 -6.14
N LYS A 85 2.66 8.24 -4.89
CA LYS A 85 1.35 8.40 -4.27
C LYS A 85 0.52 9.14 -5.30
N MET A 86 -0.59 8.56 -5.74
CA MET A 86 -1.48 9.18 -6.72
C MET A 86 -1.65 10.66 -6.34
N GLU A 87 -1.06 11.57 -7.12
CA GLU A 87 -1.09 13.01 -6.81
C GLU A 87 -2.46 13.64 -7.05
N ASN A 88 -3.45 12.86 -7.52
CA ASN A 88 -4.85 13.24 -7.50
C ASN A 88 -5.67 12.21 -6.71
N PRO A 89 -5.63 12.28 -5.37
CA PRO A 89 -6.67 11.63 -4.57
C PRO A 89 -8.02 12.14 -5.07
N LYS A 90 -8.99 11.23 -5.27
CA LYS A 90 -10.37 11.65 -5.54
C LYS A 90 -10.80 12.57 -4.39
N PRO A 91 -11.72 13.54 -4.60
CA PRO A 91 -12.17 14.44 -3.54
C PRO A 91 -12.71 13.71 -2.29
N GLU A 92 -13.10 12.44 -2.44
CA GLU A 92 -13.48 11.53 -1.36
C GLU A 92 -12.27 11.03 -0.54
N ASP A 93 -11.14 10.74 -1.19
CA ASP A 93 -9.90 10.27 -0.56
C ASP A 93 -9.16 11.38 0.20
N ILE A 94 -9.31 12.65 -0.21
CA ILE A 94 -8.76 13.79 0.54
C ILE A 94 -9.39 13.87 1.94
N LYS A 95 -10.67 13.50 2.08
CA LYS A 95 -11.36 13.50 3.38
C LYS A 95 -10.87 12.35 4.26
N LEU A 96 -10.72 11.15 3.71
CA LEU A 96 -10.24 10.00 4.46
C LEU A 96 -8.75 10.13 4.82
N SER A 97 -7.92 10.62 3.90
CA SER A 97 -6.50 10.87 4.17
C SER A 97 -6.29 12.04 5.13
N LYS A 98 -7.11 13.11 5.09
CA LYS A 98 -7.10 14.14 6.14
C LYS A 98 -7.55 13.60 7.48
N LEU A 99 -8.64 12.82 7.53
CA LEU A 99 -9.11 12.20 8.78
C LEU A 99 -8.06 11.24 9.34
N MET A 100 -7.46 10.38 8.51
CA MET A 100 -6.40 9.45 8.92
C MET A 100 -5.10 10.18 9.28
N LYS A 101 -4.80 11.31 8.64
CA LYS A 101 -3.66 12.14 8.99
C LYS A 101 -3.94 12.90 10.29
N GLU A 102 -5.13 13.42 10.50
CA GLU A 102 -5.56 14.01 11.79
C GLU A 102 -5.62 12.96 12.89
N LEU A 103 -5.96 11.70 12.59
CA LEU A 103 -5.98 10.58 13.52
C LEU A 103 -4.57 10.05 13.86
N ASN A 104 -3.65 10.04 12.88
CA ASN A 104 -2.24 9.64 13.08
C ASN A 104 -1.33 10.79 13.54
N ASP A 105 -1.69 12.04 13.25
CA ASP A 105 -1.11 13.27 13.79
C ASP A 105 -1.78 13.63 15.14
N VAL A 106 -2.75 12.84 15.65
CA VAL A 106 -2.96 12.75 17.10
C VAL A 106 -1.64 12.22 17.63
N PRO A 107 -0.87 13.04 18.34
CA PRO A 107 0.56 12.82 18.40
C PRO A 107 0.86 11.48 19.08
N ARG A 108 1.93 10.84 18.59
CA ARG A 108 2.66 9.75 19.27
C ARG A 108 3.08 10.08 20.72
N THR A 109 2.69 11.23 21.24
CA THR A 109 2.65 11.54 22.66
C THR A 109 1.95 10.46 23.48
N GLU A 110 0.91 9.76 23.02
CA GLU A 110 0.23 8.81 23.92
C GLU A 110 1.06 7.57 24.29
N ILE A 111 2.02 7.16 23.44
CA ILE A 111 2.93 6.04 23.73
C ILE A 111 4.21 6.56 24.43
N GLU A 112 4.70 7.75 24.07
CA GLU A 112 5.87 8.36 24.72
C GLU A 112 5.56 8.95 26.13
N ILE A 113 4.32 9.40 26.41
CA ILE A 113 3.91 9.98 27.70
C ILE A 113 3.94 8.94 28.83
N LEU A 114 3.65 7.67 28.53
CA LEU A 114 3.69 6.59 29.52
C LEU A 114 5.11 6.11 29.81
N GLU A 115 6.04 6.23 28.85
CA GLU A 115 7.43 5.79 29.01
C GLU A 115 8.31 6.84 29.72
N ASP A 116 7.99 8.13 29.63
CA ASP A 116 8.88 9.21 30.10
C ASP A 116 8.65 9.66 31.57
N GLY A 117 7.68 9.07 32.28
CA GLY A 117 7.49 9.25 33.74
C GLY A 117 7.23 10.69 34.22
N ARG A 118 6.93 11.63 33.30
CA ARG A 118 6.85 13.08 33.59
C ARG A 118 5.46 13.63 33.81
N ILE A 119 4.41 12.89 33.44
CA ILE A 119 3.01 13.35 33.56
C ILE A 119 2.30 12.49 34.60
N THR A 120 1.69 13.14 35.58
CA THR A 120 0.97 12.49 36.67
C THR A 120 -0.44 12.05 36.23
N GLN A 121 -1.03 11.07 36.92
CA GLN A 121 -2.40 10.61 36.62
C GLN A 121 -3.43 11.73 36.76
N GLU A 122 -3.19 12.69 37.64
CA GLU A 122 -4.03 13.88 37.85
C GLU A 122 -4.05 14.78 36.60
N GLU A 123 -2.90 15.01 35.96
CA GLU A 123 -2.79 15.83 34.74
C GLU A 123 -3.47 15.16 33.54
N LEU A 124 -3.37 13.84 33.40
CA LEU A 124 -4.11 13.09 32.38
C LEU A 124 -5.62 13.21 32.54
N LYS A 125 -6.13 13.14 33.77
CA LYS A 125 -7.56 13.34 34.06
C LYS A 125 -8.01 14.76 33.72
N GLN A 126 -7.14 15.74 33.93
CA GLN A 126 -7.43 17.13 33.58
C GLN A 126 -7.50 17.33 32.07
N TYR A 127 -6.57 16.76 31.29
CA TYR A 127 -6.63 16.78 29.84
C TYR A 127 -7.86 16.08 29.28
N LEU A 128 -8.25 14.93 29.85
CA LEU A 128 -9.47 14.24 29.46
C LEU A 128 -10.70 15.12 29.65
N LYS A 129 -10.77 15.84 30.78
CA LYS A 129 -11.87 16.78 31.06
C LYS A 129 -11.90 17.94 30.07
N GLU A 130 -10.75 18.51 29.72
CA GLU A 130 -10.66 19.58 28.71
C GLU A 130 -11.12 19.11 27.32
N ILE A 131 -10.79 17.87 26.95
CA ILE A 131 -11.27 17.24 25.72
C ILE A 131 -12.78 17.06 25.74
N ASP A 132 -13.34 16.57 26.85
CA ASP A 132 -14.80 16.40 27.00
C ASP A 132 -15.55 17.73 26.92
N GLU A 133 -15.01 18.79 27.52
CA GLU A 133 -15.55 20.15 27.42
C GLU A 133 -15.51 20.68 25.99
N ALA A 134 -14.39 20.47 25.27
CA ALA A 134 -14.25 20.84 23.87
C ALA A 134 -15.25 20.09 22.98
N LEU A 135 -15.42 18.79 23.20
CA LEU A 135 -16.41 17.95 22.50
C LEU A 135 -17.84 18.41 22.79
N MET A 136 -18.15 18.82 24.02
CA MET A 136 -19.47 19.34 24.36
C MET A 136 -19.77 20.63 23.58
N VAL A 137 -18.81 21.55 23.48
CA VAL A 137 -18.95 22.79 22.70
C VAL A 137 -19.11 22.48 21.21
N LEU A 138 -18.32 21.54 20.69
CA LEU A 138 -18.39 21.13 19.29
C LEU A 138 -19.76 20.52 18.95
N ASN A 139 -20.30 19.67 19.83
CA ASN A 139 -21.62 19.07 19.69
C ASN A 139 -22.74 20.12 19.75
N LYS A 140 -22.63 21.13 20.62
CA LYS A 140 -23.56 22.27 20.64
C LYS A 140 -23.55 23.04 19.31
N LYS A 141 -22.35 23.33 18.77
CA LYS A 141 -22.20 23.99 17.47
C LYS A 141 -22.77 23.13 16.33
N ARG A 142 -22.51 21.83 16.34
CA ARG A 142 -23.07 20.86 15.39
C ARG A 142 -24.60 20.83 15.45
N ALA A 143 -25.19 20.82 16.64
CA ALA A 143 -26.64 20.87 16.82
C ALA A 143 -27.24 22.19 16.31
N ALA A 144 -26.57 23.32 16.53
CA ALA A 144 -26.98 24.62 16.00
C ALA A 144 -26.94 24.68 14.47
N ILE A 145 -25.89 24.14 13.85
CA ILE A 145 -25.77 24.01 12.39
C ILE A 145 -26.86 23.08 11.85
N ARG A 146 -27.09 21.93 12.50
CA ARG A 146 -28.14 20.98 12.11
C ARG A 146 -29.52 21.63 12.16
N ARG A 147 -29.85 22.39 13.21
CA ARG A 147 -31.09 23.17 13.28
C ARG A 147 -31.19 24.17 12.14
N LYS A 148 -30.13 24.94 11.86
CA LYS A 148 -30.13 25.89 10.74
C LYS A 148 -30.36 25.20 9.40
N ILE A 149 -29.76 24.03 9.18
CA ILE A 149 -29.97 23.22 7.98
C ILE A 149 -31.43 22.76 7.88
N THR A 150 -32.00 22.22 8.96
CA THR A 150 -33.42 21.82 9.01
C THR A 150 -34.37 23.00 8.78
N THR A 151 -34.10 24.17 9.37
CA THR A 151 -34.92 25.38 9.16
C THR A 151 -34.74 25.98 7.76
N SER A 152 -33.55 25.87 7.15
CA SER A 152 -33.28 26.37 5.81
C SER A 152 -33.77 25.46 4.68
N LEU A 153 -34.01 24.18 4.97
CA LEU A 153 -34.46 23.18 4.01
C LEU A 153 -35.98 23.02 3.94
N GLY A 154 -36.76 23.87 4.63
CA GLY A 154 -38.21 23.89 4.50
C GLY A 154 -38.86 22.54 4.77
N GLU A 155 -39.09 22.23 6.05
CA GLU A 155 -40.28 21.43 6.36
C GLU A 155 -41.51 22.30 6.02
N ASP A 156 -41.88 22.28 4.74
CA ASP A 156 -43.28 22.45 4.33
C ASP A 156 -44.00 21.15 4.72
N PHE A 157 -44.63 21.17 5.89
CA PHE A 157 -45.84 20.42 6.19
C PHE A 157 -46.83 21.33 6.90
#